data_AF-A0A3P7ITY5-F1
#
_entry.id   AF-A0A3P7ITY5-F1
#
_cell.length_a   1.000
_cell.length_b   1.000
_cell.length_c   1.000
_cell.angle_alpha   90.00
_cell.angle_beta   90.00
_cell.angle_gamma   90.00
#
_symmetry.space_group_name_H-M   'P 1'
#
loop_
_entity.id
_entity.type
_entity.pdbx_description
1 polymer ?
#
loop_
_entity_poly.entity_id
_entity_poly.type
_entity_poly.pdbx_seq_one_letter_code
_entity_poly.pdbx_strand_id
1 'polypeptide(L)'
;MGELHMDIVKCRLVRDYGLNVFIGPLQIAYREIISHPITLTRTVQDIVDDKKRIHSANLTLCLEPAPKSGKFKSVQVELPPDATSIRSDWLKAINEGCGNALHNGPVLGFPIQDVVIKLKGITTSGGRVNPAVHEKLVSWSLCILQLNLFHLVSACAHKCVTEAIEAAGARLIEPIMRLDISLESGTEAQSILHELSRRRADIVECCGTQCKRWF
;
A
#
# COMPACT_ATOMS: atom_id res chain seq x y z
N MET A 1 -12.64 27.91 17.94
CA MET A 1 -12.20 27.84 16.53
C MET A 1 -13.07 26.79 15.83
N GLY A 2 -14.06 27.20 15.06
CA GLY A 2 -15.05 26.31 14.43
C GLY A 2 -15.41 26.78 13.03
N GLU A 3 -16.59 26.43 12.55
CA GLU A 3 -17.10 26.82 11.21
C GLU A 3 -17.02 28.33 10.98
N LEU A 4 -17.54 29.14 11.91
CA LEU A 4 -17.46 30.61 11.85
C LEU A 4 -16.02 31.12 11.67
N HIS A 5 -15.04 30.43 12.26
CA HIS A 5 -13.65 30.85 12.13
C HIS A 5 -13.13 30.66 10.71
N MET A 6 -13.51 29.55 10.05
CA MET A 6 -13.17 29.30 8.65
C MET A 6 -13.84 30.31 7.72
N ASP A 7 -15.08 30.70 8.01
CA ASP A 7 -15.79 31.71 7.22
C ASP A 7 -15.12 33.09 7.32
N ILE A 8 -14.68 33.49 8.51
CA ILE A 8 -13.96 34.75 8.71
C ILE A 8 -12.66 34.76 7.91
N VAL A 9 -11.91 33.64 7.93
CA VAL A 9 -10.66 33.50 7.15
C VAL A 9 -10.94 33.61 5.65
N LYS A 10 -11.97 32.92 5.16
CA LYS A 10 -12.41 33.01 3.76
C LYS A 10 -12.77 34.45 3.38
N CYS A 11 -13.55 35.15 4.21
CA CYS A 11 -13.91 36.54 3.97
C CYS A 11 -12.69 37.47 3.93
N ARG A 12 -11.68 37.25 4.77
CA ARG A 12 -10.41 38.00 4.72
C ARG A 12 -9.64 37.74 3.42
N LEU A 13 -9.55 36.49 2.98
CA LEU A 13 -8.89 36.13 1.72
C LEU A 13 -9.55 36.80 0.50
N VAL A 14 -10.88 36.88 0.48
CA VAL A 14 -11.62 37.55 -0.59
C VAL A 14 -11.46 39.07 -0.50
N ARG A 15 -11.60 39.66 0.69
CA ARG A 15 -11.60 41.13 0.86
C ARG A 15 -10.22 41.74 0.70
N ASP A 16 -9.22 41.18 1.37
CA ASP A 16 -7.90 41.80 1.51
C ASP A 16 -6.97 41.39 0.36
N TYR A 17 -7.16 40.17 -0.17
CA TYR A 17 -6.30 39.60 -1.21
C TYR A 17 -7.00 39.37 -2.55
N GLY A 18 -8.33 39.54 -2.63
CA GLY A 18 -9.10 39.29 -3.86
C GLY A 18 -9.13 37.81 -4.29
N LEU A 19 -8.77 36.88 -3.39
CA LEU A 19 -8.66 35.47 -3.70
C LEU A 19 -9.99 34.75 -3.45
N ASN A 20 -10.59 34.20 -4.49
CA ASN A 20 -11.77 33.34 -4.35
C ASN A 20 -11.34 31.92 -4.00
N VAL A 21 -11.43 31.57 -2.72
CA VAL A 21 -11.00 30.26 -2.18
C VAL A 21 -12.21 29.35 -1.94
N PHE A 22 -12.13 28.13 -2.46
CA PHE A 22 -13.12 27.08 -2.23
C PHE A 22 -12.71 26.23 -1.01
N ILE A 23 -13.61 26.14 -0.02
CA ILE A 23 -13.43 25.26 1.13
C ILE A 23 -14.33 24.05 0.90
N GLY A 24 -13.71 22.91 0.59
CA GLY A 24 -14.39 21.65 0.37
C GLY A 24 -14.49 20.79 1.63
N PRO A 25 -15.23 19.66 1.56
CA PRO A 25 -15.20 18.66 2.60
C PRO A 25 -13.80 18.07 2.75
N LEU A 26 -13.48 17.62 3.97
CA LEU A 26 -12.22 16.94 4.24
C LEU A 26 -12.17 15.60 3.48
N GLN A 27 -11.07 15.36 2.76
CA GLN A 27 -10.85 14.08 2.09
C GLN A 27 -10.36 13.03 3.10
N ILE A 28 -11.00 11.87 3.09
CA ILE A 28 -10.64 10.73 3.95
C ILE A 28 -9.64 9.85 3.18
N ALA A 29 -8.52 9.53 3.84
CA ALA A 29 -7.51 8.64 3.28
C ALA A 29 -7.92 7.17 3.48
N TYR A 30 -8.80 6.67 2.60
CA TYR A 30 -9.14 5.25 2.56
C TYR A 30 -7.92 4.40 2.18
N ARG A 31 -7.99 3.11 2.52
CA ARG A 31 -7.00 2.10 2.14
C ARG A 31 -7.70 0.86 1.62
N GLU A 32 -6.98 0.04 0.87
CA GLU A 32 -7.48 -1.24 0.38
C GLU A 32 -6.75 -2.39 1.08
N ILE A 33 -7.47 -3.49 1.32
CA ILE A 33 -6.93 -4.73 1.89
C ILE A 33 -7.35 -5.92 1.04
N ILE A 34 -6.56 -6.99 1.08
CA ILE A 34 -6.88 -8.24 0.42
C ILE A 34 -7.75 -9.11 1.34
N SER A 35 -8.74 -9.82 0.79
CA SER A 35 -9.61 -10.71 1.59
C SER A 35 -9.11 -12.15 1.67
N HIS A 36 -8.67 -12.73 0.55
CA HIS A 36 -8.26 -14.14 0.49
C HIS A 36 -6.77 -14.29 0.12
N PRO A 37 -6.06 -15.30 0.66
CA PRO A 37 -4.71 -15.59 0.20
C PRO A 37 -4.75 -16.17 -1.22
N ILE A 38 -3.82 -15.74 -2.08
CA ILE A 38 -3.73 -16.23 -3.46
C ILE A 38 -2.29 -16.46 -3.88
N THR A 39 -2.05 -17.53 -4.64
CA THR A 39 -0.77 -17.75 -5.32
C THR A 39 -0.99 -17.63 -6.82
N LEU A 40 -0.26 -16.72 -7.48
CA LEU A 40 -0.29 -16.57 -8.93
C LEU A 40 1.11 -16.70 -9.52
N THR A 41 1.17 -17.29 -10.71
CA THR A 41 2.37 -17.37 -11.53
C THR A 41 2.14 -16.57 -12.80
N ARG A 42 3.01 -15.61 -13.10
CA ARG A 42 2.95 -14.84 -14.34
C ARG A 42 4.29 -14.78 -15.04
N THR A 43 4.18 -14.77 -16.37
CA THR A 43 5.29 -14.77 -17.31
C THR A 43 5.22 -13.50 -18.14
N VAL A 44 6.24 -12.64 -18.06
CA VAL A 44 6.37 -11.51 -19.00
C VAL A 44 7.53 -11.80 -19.93
N GLN A 45 7.31 -11.52 -21.20
CA GLN A 45 8.31 -11.64 -22.25
C GLN A 45 8.55 -10.25 -22.82
N ASP A 46 9.82 -9.89 -22.96
CA ASP A 46 10.23 -8.68 -23.66
C ASP A 46 11.22 -9.01 -24.77
N ILE A 47 11.10 -8.29 -25.88
CA ILE A 47 11.96 -8.44 -27.05
C ILE A 47 12.92 -7.25 -27.03
N VAL A 48 14.13 -7.46 -26.52
CA VAL A 48 15.06 -6.38 -26.17
C VAL A 48 15.94 -5.95 -27.36
N ASP A 49 15.88 -6.62 -28.52
CA ASP A 49 16.81 -6.31 -29.61
C ASP A 49 16.32 -6.74 -31.02
N ASP A 50 16.87 -6.09 -32.05
CA ASP A 50 16.66 -6.39 -33.50
C ASP A 50 16.98 -7.86 -33.86
N LYS A 51 17.72 -8.56 -33.00
CA LYS A 51 18.09 -9.98 -33.13
C LYS A 51 17.07 -10.95 -32.54
N LYS A 52 15.85 -10.50 -32.16
CA LYS A 52 14.74 -11.33 -31.65
C LYS A 52 15.11 -12.24 -30.46
N ARG A 53 16.03 -11.81 -29.59
CA ARG A 53 16.27 -12.55 -28.34
C ARG A 53 15.15 -12.26 -27.36
N ILE A 54 14.36 -13.28 -27.05
CA ILE A 54 13.25 -13.20 -26.11
C ILE A 54 13.82 -13.37 -24.72
N HIS A 55 13.66 -12.34 -23.89
CA HIS A 55 13.89 -12.44 -22.46
C HIS A 55 12.56 -12.70 -21.80
N SER A 56 12.42 -13.82 -21.09
CA SER A 56 11.23 -14.10 -20.29
C SER A 56 11.57 -14.13 -18.81
N ALA A 57 10.71 -13.54 -17.99
CA ALA A 57 10.77 -13.70 -16.55
C ALA A 57 9.42 -14.25 -16.07
N ASN A 58 9.48 -15.38 -15.38
CA ASN A 58 8.33 -15.99 -14.74
C ASN A 58 8.50 -15.85 -13.24
N LEU A 59 7.52 -15.26 -12.58
CA LEU A 59 7.48 -15.07 -11.14
C LEU A 59 6.25 -15.79 -10.59
N THR A 60 6.45 -16.53 -9.49
CA THR A 60 5.37 -17.09 -8.68
C THR A 60 5.36 -16.38 -7.34
N LEU A 61 4.32 -15.57 -7.12
CA LEU A 61 4.11 -14.81 -5.89
C LEU A 61 2.88 -15.34 -5.16
N CYS A 62 2.98 -15.39 -3.84
CA CYS A 62 1.88 -15.71 -2.95
C CYS A 62 1.58 -14.46 -2.11
N LEU A 63 0.35 -13.96 -2.18
CA LEU A 63 -0.12 -12.84 -1.40
C LEU A 63 -0.99 -13.39 -0.27
N GLU A 64 -0.68 -13.00 0.95
CA GLU A 64 -1.43 -13.39 2.14
C GLU A 64 -1.90 -12.12 2.87
N PRO A 65 -3.19 -12.06 3.29
CA PRO A 65 -3.66 -10.96 4.13
C PRO A 65 -3.07 -11.10 5.54
N ALA A 66 -2.41 -10.04 6.01
CA ALA A 66 -1.78 -9.97 7.31
C ALA A 66 -2.38 -8.82 8.12
N PRO A 67 -3.46 -9.09 8.89
CA PRO A 67 -4.17 -8.03 9.60
C PRO A 67 -3.24 -7.34 10.60
N LYS A 68 -3.26 -6.00 10.62
CA LYS A 68 -2.43 -5.14 11.51
C LYS A 68 -0.93 -5.10 11.18
N SER A 69 -0.49 -5.59 10.02
CA SER A 69 0.91 -5.48 9.60
C SER A 69 1.28 -4.05 9.17
N GLY A 70 0.28 -3.21 8.86
CA GLY A 70 0.43 -1.84 8.41
C GLY A 70 0.96 -1.73 6.98
N LYS A 71 1.98 -0.89 6.78
CA LYS A 71 2.60 -0.71 5.46
C LYS A 71 3.42 -1.94 5.06
N PHE A 72 3.44 -2.20 3.76
CA PHE A 72 4.33 -3.20 3.17
C PHE A 72 5.79 -2.87 3.50
N LYS A 73 6.54 -3.83 4.06
CA LYS A 73 7.93 -3.67 4.47
C LYS A 73 8.89 -4.24 3.43
N SER A 74 8.73 -5.51 3.09
CA SER A 74 9.58 -6.24 2.13
C SER A 74 8.92 -7.56 1.75
N VAL A 75 9.24 -8.06 0.55
CA VAL A 75 8.87 -9.42 0.12
C VAL A 75 9.61 -10.43 1.00
N GLN A 76 8.87 -11.40 1.54
CA GLN A 76 9.43 -12.56 2.21
C GLN A 76 9.81 -13.61 1.17
N VAL A 77 11.00 -14.19 1.31
CA VAL A 77 11.49 -15.20 0.37
C VAL A 77 11.22 -16.57 0.98
N GLU A 78 10.18 -17.25 0.49
CA GLU A 78 9.84 -18.63 0.86
C GLU A 78 10.12 -19.52 -0.34
N LEU A 79 11.40 -19.80 -0.56
CA LEU A 79 11.83 -20.67 -1.64
C LEU A 79 11.74 -22.15 -1.22
N PRO A 80 11.35 -23.05 -2.13
CA PRO A 80 11.52 -24.47 -1.90
C PRO A 80 13.01 -24.80 -1.72
N PRO A 81 13.35 -25.81 -0.89
CA PRO A 81 14.73 -26.14 -0.52
C PRO A 81 15.64 -26.50 -1.71
N ASP A 82 15.04 -26.84 -2.86
CA ASP A 82 15.74 -27.19 -4.10
C ASP A 82 16.10 -25.98 -4.99
N ALA A 83 15.71 -24.76 -4.60
CA ALA A 83 15.89 -23.58 -5.43
C ALA A 83 17.30 -22.98 -5.34
N THR A 84 17.79 -22.49 -6.48
CA THR A 84 19.04 -21.71 -6.56
C THR A 84 18.91 -20.42 -5.76
N SER A 85 19.96 -20.08 -5.00
CA SER A 85 20.06 -18.79 -4.28
C SER A 85 19.74 -17.61 -5.21
N ILE A 86 18.76 -16.79 -4.82
CA ILE A 86 18.38 -15.59 -5.59
C ILE A 86 19.42 -14.49 -5.37
N ARG A 87 19.83 -13.84 -6.45
CA ARG A 87 20.68 -12.65 -6.39
C ARG A 87 19.98 -11.52 -5.63
N SER A 88 20.71 -10.84 -4.75
CA SER A 88 20.19 -9.67 -4.01
C SER A 88 19.63 -8.58 -4.92
N ASP A 89 20.19 -8.41 -6.11
CA ASP A 89 19.75 -7.39 -7.07
C ASP A 89 18.33 -7.68 -7.60
N TRP A 90 18.00 -8.95 -7.81
CA TRP A 90 16.67 -9.36 -8.26
C TRP A 90 15.64 -9.22 -7.15
N LEU A 91 16.03 -9.50 -5.90
CA LEU A 91 15.16 -9.25 -4.75
C LEU A 91 14.82 -7.77 -4.60
N LYS A 92 15.79 -6.87 -4.86
CA LYS A 92 15.55 -5.42 -4.88
C LYS A 92 14.56 -5.04 -5.99
N ALA A 93 14.77 -5.55 -7.22
CA ALA A 93 13.87 -5.30 -8.35
C ALA A 93 12.42 -5.73 -8.06
N ILE A 94 12.26 -6.90 -7.46
CA ILE A 94 10.95 -7.46 -7.12
C ILE A 94 10.30 -6.63 -6.01
N ASN A 95 11.06 -6.25 -4.97
CA ASN A 95 10.56 -5.37 -3.91
C ASN A 95 10.05 -4.04 -4.46
N GLU A 96 10.79 -3.42 -5.39
CA GLU A 96 10.37 -2.18 -6.04
C GLU A 96 9.11 -2.39 -6.91
N GLY A 97 9.05 -3.47 -7.69
CA GLY A 97 7.88 -3.81 -8.50
C GLY A 97 6.62 -4.06 -7.66
N CYS A 98 6.77 -4.79 -6.56
CA CYS A 98 5.71 -5.02 -5.59
C CYS A 98 5.27 -3.73 -4.89
N GLY A 99 6.22 -2.90 -4.43
CA GLY A 99 5.92 -1.61 -3.81
C GLY A 99 5.13 -0.68 -4.74
N ASN A 100 5.52 -0.63 -6.01
CA ASN A 100 4.83 0.17 -7.03
C ASN A 100 3.40 -0.35 -7.31
N ALA A 101 3.19 -1.67 -7.31
CA ALA A 101 1.86 -2.25 -7.50
C ALA A 101 0.91 -1.93 -6.33
N LEU A 102 1.42 -1.92 -5.10
CA LEU A 102 0.60 -1.67 -3.91
C LEU A 102 0.16 -0.21 -3.76
N HIS A 103 0.72 0.72 -4.52
CA HIS A 103 0.33 2.13 -4.46
C HIS A 103 -1.07 2.40 -5.03
N ASN A 104 -1.48 1.63 -6.04
CA ASN A 104 -2.75 1.82 -6.73
C ASN A 104 -3.58 0.53 -6.62
N GLY A 105 -4.62 0.55 -5.77
CA GLY A 105 -5.56 -0.55 -5.63
C GLY A 105 -6.63 -0.60 -6.72
N PRO A 106 -7.22 -1.78 -7.00
CA PRO A 106 -8.18 -1.95 -8.09
C PRO A 106 -9.56 -1.35 -7.81
N VAL A 107 -9.94 -1.08 -6.55
CA VAL A 107 -11.33 -0.66 -6.23
C VAL A 107 -11.54 0.84 -6.47
N LEU A 108 -10.74 1.68 -5.81
CA LEU A 108 -10.85 3.14 -5.89
C LEU A 108 -9.46 3.80 -6.11
N GLY A 109 -8.43 3.00 -6.40
CA GLY A 109 -7.07 3.52 -6.57
C GLY A 109 -6.40 3.91 -5.25
N PHE A 110 -6.91 3.46 -4.11
CA PHE A 110 -6.27 3.72 -2.83
C PHE A 110 -5.12 2.74 -2.57
N PRO A 111 -4.09 3.15 -1.82
CA PRO A 111 -2.96 2.29 -1.53
C PRO A 111 -3.35 1.10 -0.65
N ILE A 112 -2.80 -0.06 -0.98
CA ILE A 112 -3.07 -1.34 -0.33
C ILE A 112 -2.21 -1.49 0.92
N GLN A 113 -2.79 -2.00 2.01
CA GLN A 113 -2.13 -2.26 3.29
C GLN A 113 -2.45 -3.68 3.80
N ASP A 114 -1.74 -4.09 4.85
CA ASP A 114 -1.95 -5.39 5.51
C ASP A 114 -1.77 -6.60 4.57
N VAL A 115 -0.73 -6.55 3.73
CA VAL A 115 -0.37 -7.62 2.79
C VAL A 115 1.06 -8.10 3.05
N VAL A 116 1.22 -9.41 3.11
CA VAL A 116 2.51 -10.09 3.06
C VAL A 116 2.64 -10.75 1.69
N ILE A 117 3.75 -10.46 1.00
CA ILE A 117 4.07 -11.05 -0.30
C ILE A 117 5.21 -12.04 -0.08
N LYS A 118 5.00 -13.27 -0.51
CA LYS A 118 5.95 -14.37 -0.45
C LYS A 118 6.37 -14.78 -1.85
N LEU A 119 7.66 -14.83 -2.10
CA LEU A 119 8.21 -15.32 -3.36
C LEU A 119 8.42 -16.83 -3.28
N LYS A 120 7.71 -17.59 -4.11
CA LYS A 120 7.79 -19.07 -4.19
C LYS A 120 8.72 -19.58 -5.30
N GLY A 121 8.91 -18.80 -6.36
CA GLY A 121 9.79 -19.21 -7.45
C GLY A 121 10.01 -18.12 -8.49
N ILE A 122 11.21 -18.12 -9.07
CA ILE A 122 11.60 -17.26 -10.17
C ILE A 122 12.31 -18.09 -11.24
N THR A 123 11.86 -17.98 -12.49
CA THR A 123 12.57 -18.54 -13.63
C THR A 123 12.75 -17.45 -14.68
N THR A 124 14.00 -17.09 -14.97
CA THR A 124 14.32 -16.08 -15.98
C THR A 124 15.03 -16.76 -17.14
N SER A 125 14.47 -16.67 -18.35
CA SER A 125 15.14 -17.07 -19.58
C SER A 125 15.99 -15.89 -20.07
N GLY A 126 17.30 -16.08 -20.05
CA GLY A 126 18.25 -15.01 -20.34
C GLY A 126 19.54 -15.17 -19.56
N GLY A 127 20.18 -16.33 -19.69
CA GLY A 127 21.55 -16.57 -19.23
C GLY A 127 21.76 -16.54 -17.71
N ARG A 128 22.44 -17.56 -17.20
CA ARG A 128 23.26 -17.41 -15.98
C ARG A 128 24.22 -16.25 -16.23
N VAL A 129 23.88 -15.04 -15.76
CA VAL A 129 24.87 -13.98 -15.60
C VAL A 129 25.72 -14.42 -14.41
N ASN A 130 26.72 -15.25 -14.71
CA ASN A 130 27.73 -15.68 -13.76
C ASN A 130 28.31 -14.43 -13.06
N PRO A 131 28.42 -14.42 -11.72
CA PRO A 131 29.06 -13.33 -10.99
C PRO A 131 30.57 -13.18 -11.33
N ALA A 132 31.17 -14.16 -12.00
CA ALA A 132 32.60 -14.15 -12.36
C ALA A 132 33.02 -13.05 -13.37
N VAL A 133 32.07 -12.34 -13.99
CA VAL A 133 32.39 -11.23 -14.94
C VAL A 133 32.23 -9.84 -14.30
N HIS A 134 31.74 -9.77 -13.05
CA HIS A 134 31.42 -8.50 -12.39
C HIS A 134 32.61 -7.76 -11.79
N GLU A 135 33.83 -8.31 -11.84
CA GLU A 135 34.98 -7.64 -11.25
C GLU A 135 35.76 -6.75 -12.24
N LYS A 136 35.60 -6.92 -13.57
CA LYS A 136 36.56 -6.28 -14.51
C LYS A 136 36.04 -5.53 -15.74
N LEU A 137 34.75 -5.46 -16.04
CA LEU A 137 34.29 -4.70 -17.22
C LEU A 137 33.05 -3.85 -16.93
N VAL A 138 33.31 -2.62 -16.45
CA VAL A 138 32.40 -1.47 -16.59
C VAL A 138 32.37 -1.09 -18.07
N SER A 139 31.70 -1.91 -18.89
CA SER A 139 31.36 -1.53 -20.25
C SER A 139 29.92 -1.01 -20.26
N TRP A 140 29.70 0.17 -20.82
CA TRP A 140 28.39 0.81 -20.95
C TRP A 140 27.33 -0.14 -21.55
N SER A 141 27.74 -1.07 -22.41
CA SER A 141 26.87 -2.08 -23.04
C SER A 141 26.38 -3.19 -22.08
N LEU A 142 27.20 -3.65 -21.13
CA LEU A 142 26.81 -4.66 -20.13
C LEU A 142 25.88 -4.08 -19.07
N CYS A 143 26.05 -2.78 -18.75
CA CYS A 143 25.17 -2.06 -17.84
C CYS A 143 23.75 -1.94 -18.41
N ILE A 144 23.62 -1.63 -19.72
CA ILE A 144 22.32 -1.57 -20.40
C ILE A 144 21.59 -2.92 -20.37
N LEU A 145 22.30 -4.03 -20.63
CA LEU A 145 21.71 -5.38 -20.59
C LEU A 145 21.25 -5.77 -19.19
N GLN A 146 21.99 -5.37 -18.15
CA GLN A 146 21.62 -5.66 -16.76
C GLN A 146 20.47 -4.79 -16.25
N LEU A 147 20.39 -3.51 -16.67
CA LEU A 147 19.24 -2.65 -16.41
C LEU A 147 17.97 -3.21 -17.05
N ASN A 148 18.04 -3.66 -18.32
CA ASN A 148 16.87 -4.19 -19.02
C ASN A 148 16.27 -5.42 -18.31
N LEU A 149 17.13 -6.30 -17.77
CA LEU A 149 16.66 -7.45 -17.00
C LEU A 149 16.05 -7.04 -15.64
N PHE A 150 16.62 -6.02 -15.00
CA PHE A 150 16.08 -5.45 -13.76
C PHE A 150 14.68 -4.88 -13.97
N HIS A 151 14.49 -4.09 -15.03
CA HIS A 151 13.19 -3.53 -15.39
C HIS A 151 12.18 -4.61 -15.76
N LEU A 152 12.60 -5.65 -16.48
CA LEU A 152 11.72 -6.77 -16.84
C LEU A 152 11.21 -7.51 -15.59
N VAL A 153 12.10 -7.84 -14.65
CA VAL A 153 11.72 -8.53 -13.41
C VAL A 153 10.81 -7.66 -12.53
N SER A 154 11.09 -6.36 -12.43
CA SER A 154 10.23 -5.40 -11.73
C SER A 154 8.84 -5.31 -12.37
N ALA A 155 8.76 -5.25 -13.70
CA ALA A 155 7.50 -5.24 -14.44
C ALA A 155 6.72 -6.55 -14.29
N CYS A 156 7.39 -7.70 -14.25
CA CYS A 156 6.76 -8.99 -13.93
C CYS A 156 6.14 -8.97 -12.54
N ALA A 157 6.88 -8.49 -11.55
CA ALA A 157 6.43 -8.46 -10.16
C ALA A 157 5.20 -7.54 -10.04
N HIS A 158 5.24 -6.38 -10.70
CA HIS A 158 4.12 -5.46 -10.75
C HIS A 158 2.85 -6.12 -11.33
N LYS A 159 2.94 -6.67 -12.54
CA LYS A 159 1.80 -7.33 -13.21
C LYS A 159 1.25 -8.49 -12.39
N CYS A 160 2.14 -9.33 -11.83
CA CYS A 160 1.73 -10.46 -11.01
C CYS A 160 0.99 -10.03 -9.75
N VAL A 161 1.41 -8.93 -9.11
CA VAL A 161 0.75 -8.41 -7.91
C VAL A 161 -0.59 -7.77 -8.25
N THR A 162 -0.67 -6.94 -9.30
CA THR A 162 -1.92 -6.27 -9.70
C THR A 162 -3.03 -7.28 -9.97
N GLU A 163 -2.76 -8.30 -10.77
CA GLU A 163 -3.73 -9.35 -11.08
C GLU A 163 -4.03 -10.25 -9.86
N ALA A 164 -3.05 -10.45 -8.96
CA ALA A 164 -3.28 -11.17 -7.72
C ALA A 164 -4.25 -10.41 -6.81
N ILE A 165 -4.13 -9.09 -6.72
CA ILE A 165 -5.04 -8.27 -5.91
C ILE A 165 -6.45 -8.29 -6.50
N GLU A 166 -6.58 -8.21 -7.83
CA GLU A 166 -7.87 -8.32 -8.52
C GLU A 166 -8.54 -9.66 -8.22
N ALA A 167 -7.79 -10.76 -8.31
CA ALA A 167 -8.31 -12.11 -8.07
C ALA A 167 -8.55 -12.42 -6.58
N ALA A 168 -7.83 -11.78 -5.67
CA ALA A 168 -7.94 -12.00 -4.22
C ALA A 168 -9.10 -11.25 -3.55
N GLY A 169 -9.85 -10.45 -4.31
CA GLY A 169 -11.01 -9.69 -3.83
C GLY A 169 -10.61 -8.60 -2.85
N ALA A 170 -10.29 -7.40 -3.36
CA ALA A 170 -9.92 -6.25 -2.55
C ALA A 170 -11.14 -5.63 -1.84
N ARG A 171 -10.94 -5.15 -0.61
CA ARG A 171 -11.95 -4.45 0.20
C ARG A 171 -11.41 -3.11 0.69
N LEU A 172 -12.29 -2.10 0.71
CA LEU A 172 -11.98 -0.78 1.25
C LEU A 172 -12.06 -0.76 2.80
N ILE A 173 -11.08 -0.13 3.44
CA ILE A 173 -11.09 0.20 4.86
C ILE A 173 -11.02 1.71 5.07
N GLU A 174 -11.73 2.17 6.09
CA GLU A 174 -11.77 3.57 6.52
C GLU A 174 -10.95 3.75 7.82
N PRO A 175 -10.31 4.91 8.02
CA PRO A 175 -9.59 5.19 9.25
C PRO A 175 -10.58 5.42 10.41
N ILE A 176 -10.33 4.74 11.53
CA ILE A 176 -11.11 4.90 12.77
C ILE A 176 -10.36 5.83 13.72
N MET A 177 -11.06 6.84 14.24
CA MET A 177 -10.52 7.81 15.19
C MET A 177 -10.94 7.44 16.61
N ARG A 178 -9.99 7.47 17.56
CA ARG A 178 -10.30 7.43 18.99
C ARG A 178 -10.60 8.85 19.46
N LEU A 179 -11.80 9.05 19.99
CA LEU A 179 -12.28 10.34 20.47
C LEU A 179 -12.50 10.26 21.98
N ASP A 180 -11.92 11.21 22.71
CA ASP A 180 -12.18 11.39 24.14
C ASP A 180 -12.98 12.69 24.33
N ILE A 181 -14.18 12.59 24.92
CA ILE A 181 -15.05 13.74 25.18
C ILE A 181 -15.12 13.96 26.69
N SER A 182 -14.66 15.12 27.15
CA SER A 182 -14.82 15.58 28.52
C SER A 182 -16.06 16.46 28.66
N LEU A 183 -16.92 16.15 29.62
CA LEU A 183 -18.13 16.91 29.93
C LEU A 183 -18.02 17.53 31.32
N GLU A 184 -18.52 18.75 31.46
CA GLU A 184 -18.69 19.38 32.77
C GLU A 184 -19.97 18.86 33.45
N SER A 185 -20.02 18.93 34.80
CA SER A 185 -20.97 18.23 35.68
C SER A 185 -22.44 18.69 35.63
N GLY A 186 -22.93 19.17 34.50
CA GLY A 186 -24.32 19.58 34.29
C GLY A 186 -24.85 19.41 32.86
N THR A 187 -24.07 18.80 31.94
CA THR A 187 -24.52 18.54 30.56
C THR A 187 -25.17 17.18 30.42
N GLU A 188 -26.22 17.10 29.61
CA GLU A 188 -26.92 15.85 29.32
C GLU A 188 -26.07 14.93 28.43
N ALA A 189 -25.32 14.03 29.06
CA ALA A 189 -24.52 13.02 28.37
C ALA A 189 -25.33 12.15 27.39
N GLN A 190 -26.63 11.97 27.65
CA GLN A 190 -27.52 11.14 26.83
C GLN A 190 -27.69 11.65 25.40
N SER A 191 -27.80 12.97 25.22
CA SER A 191 -27.96 13.58 23.89
C SER A 191 -26.73 13.34 23.01
N ILE A 192 -25.54 13.45 23.60
CA ILE A 192 -24.27 13.25 22.93
C ILE A 192 -24.08 11.77 22.56
N LEU A 193 -24.42 10.85 23.47
CA LEU A 193 -24.36 9.41 23.18
C LEU A 193 -25.28 9.02 22.02
N HIS A 194 -26.47 9.62 21.93
CA HIS A 194 -27.38 9.40 20.81
C HIS A 194 -26.79 9.89 19.48
N GLU A 195 -26.18 11.07 19.45
CA GLU A 195 -25.52 11.62 18.25
C GLU A 195 -24.29 10.80 17.82
N LEU A 196 -23.49 10.30 18.77
CA LEU A 196 -22.37 9.41 18.49
C LEU A 196 -22.84 8.09 17.87
N SER A 197 -23.91 7.51 18.42
CA SER A 197 -24.50 6.27 17.90
C SER A 197 -25.00 6.46 16.46
N ARG A 198 -25.62 7.62 16.17
CA ARG A 198 -26.07 7.98 14.82
C ARG A 198 -24.92 8.08 13.81
N ARG A 199 -23.71 8.43 14.27
CA ARG A 199 -22.49 8.54 13.45
C ARG A 199 -21.71 7.22 13.32
N ARG A 200 -22.30 6.08 13.72
CA ARG A 200 -21.66 4.75 13.72
C ARG A 200 -20.44 4.67 14.64
N ALA A 201 -20.44 5.43 15.74
CA ALA A 201 -19.38 5.34 16.74
C ALA A 201 -19.63 4.16 17.68
N ASP A 202 -18.58 3.38 17.94
CA ASP A 202 -18.58 2.35 18.97
C ASP A 202 -18.07 2.92 20.30
N ILE A 203 -18.85 2.74 21.36
CA ILE A 203 -18.53 3.28 22.69
C ILE A 203 -17.67 2.24 23.44
N VAL A 204 -16.40 2.57 23.67
CA VAL A 204 -15.45 1.67 24.36
C VAL A 204 -15.56 1.80 25.88
N GLU A 205 -15.58 3.02 26.40
CA GLU A 205 -15.58 3.29 27.83
C GLU A 205 -16.36 4.57 28.14
N CYS A 206 -17.13 4.56 29.21
CA CYS A 206 -17.80 5.73 29.76
C CYS A 206 -17.49 5.83 31.25
N CYS A 207 -16.43 6.57 31.59
CA CYS A 207 -16.10 6.87 32.98
C CYS A 207 -16.83 8.15 33.42
N GLY A 208 -17.87 7.97 34.25
CA GLY A 208 -18.52 9.07 34.95
C GLY A 208 -18.10 9.07 36.42
N THR A 209 -17.32 10.05 36.85
CA THR A 209 -17.22 10.37 38.28
C THR A 209 -18.58 10.88 38.74
N GLN A 210 -19.41 9.99 39.30
CA GLN A 210 -20.54 10.40 40.12
C GLN A 210 -19.98 11.27 41.24
N CYS A 211 -20.32 12.57 41.21
CA CYS A 211 -20.11 13.46 42.33
C CYS A 211 -20.93 12.87 43.49
N LYS A 212 -20.26 12.26 44.47
CA LYS A 212 -20.89 11.80 45.71
C LYS A 212 -21.61 13.00 46.31
N ARG A 213 -22.95 13.01 46.25
CA ARG A 213 -23.77 13.81 47.15
C ARG A 213 -23.48 13.31 48.56
N TRP A 214 -22.62 14.03 49.26
CA TRP A 214 -22.57 14.00 50.72
C TRP A 214 -23.75 14.86 51.19
N PHE A 215 -24.78 14.20 51.71
CA PHE A 215 -25.60 14.79 52.78
C PHE A 215 -24.89 14.50 54.11
#